data_AF-A0A6C0AKX4-F1
#
_entry.id   AF-A0A6C0AKX4-F1
#
_cell.length_a   1.000
_cell.length_b   1.000
_cell.length_c   1.000
_cell.angle_alpha   90.00
_cell.angle_beta   90.00
_cell.angle_gamma   90.00
#
_symmetry.space_group_name_H-M   'P 1'
#
loop_
_entity.id
_entity.type
_entity.pdbx_description
1 polymer ?
#
loop_
_entity_poly.entity_id
_entity_poly.type
_entity_poly.pdbx_seq_one_letter_code
_entity_poly.pdbx_strand_id
1 'polypeptide(L)'
;MGNCFGFEDTPMMTIGTKTVRKSQMKGIKTYQDALRFMGRECSDTAVITIILNHQVSFVPVSAPFQIVDEIIFKQSHIPTRKLYGRRK
;
A
#
# COMPACT_ATOMS: atom_id res chain seq x y z
N MET A 1 -31.05 -20.35 11.09
CA MET A 1 -30.25 -20.40 9.84
C MET A 1 -29.24 -19.27 9.91
N GLY A 2 -27.95 -19.60 9.82
CA GLY A 2 -26.84 -18.70 10.13
C GLY A 2 -26.68 -17.54 9.16
N ASN A 3 -26.26 -16.39 9.69
CA ASN A 3 -25.94 -15.16 8.97
C ASN A 3 -24.88 -15.40 7.88
N CYS A 4 -25.27 -15.35 6.61
CA CYS A 4 -24.38 -15.45 5.45
C CYS A 4 -24.62 -14.30 4.46
N PHE A 5 -24.51 -13.05 4.91
CA PHE A 5 -24.30 -11.92 4.01
C PHE A 5 -23.00 -11.23 4.41
N GLY A 6 -21.99 -11.46 3.56
CA GLY A 6 -20.61 -11.12 3.81
C GLY A 6 -20.41 -9.61 3.95
N PHE A 7 -19.74 -9.23 5.04
CA PHE A 7 -18.79 -8.12 4.96
C PHE A 7 -17.69 -8.55 4.00
N GLU A 8 -17.94 -8.42 2.69
CA GLU A 8 -16.98 -8.79 1.66
C GLU A 8 -15.72 -7.94 1.87
N ASP A 9 -14.69 -8.60 2.40
CA ASP A 9 -13.35 -8.05 2.53
C ASP A 9 -12.74 -7.93 1.14
N THR A 10 -13.24 -6.92 0.44
CA THR A 10 -13.00 -6.65 -0.97
C THR A 10 -11.54 -6.26 -1.18
N PRO A 11 -10.87 -6.81 -2.21
CA PRO A 11 -9.52 -6.42 -2.54
C PRO A 11 -9.51 -4.98 -3.07
N MET A 12 -8.77 -4.09 -2.41
CA MET A 12 -8.74 -2.65 -2.72
C MET A 12 -7.52 -2.28 -3.57
N MET A 13 -6.36 -2.82 -3.22
CA MET A 13 -5.11 -2.59 -3.95
C MET A 13 -4.15 -3.75 -3.77
N THR A 14 -3.12 -3.82 -4.61
CA THR A 14 -1.92 -4.62 -4.38
C THR A 14 -0.76 -3.72 -4.02
N ILE A 15 0.03 -4.13 -3.02
CA ILE A 15 1.31 -3.53 -2.68
C ILE A 15 2.36 -4.63 -2.85
N GLY A 16 3.20 -4.51 -3.88
CA GLY A 16 4.10 -5.56 -4.30
C GLY A 16 3.34 -6.86 -4.61
N THR A 17 3.70 -7.93 -3.90
CA THR A 17 3.07 -9.26 -4.04
C THR A 17 1.85 -9.46 -3.14
N LYS A 18 1.52 -8.52 -2.25
CA LYS A 18 0.40 -8.66 -1.31
C LYS A 18 -0.82 -7.86 -1.77
N THR A 19 -2.00 -8.47 -1.63
CA THR A 19 -3.27 -7.78 -1.83
C THR A 19 -3.76 -7.21 -0.51
N VAL A 20 -3.96 -5.90 -0.47
CA VAL A 20 -4.57 -5.18 0.64
C VAL A 20 -6.08 -5.19 0.46
N ARG A 21 -6.76 -5.76 1.45
CA ARG A 21 -8.22 -5.79 1.51
C ARG A 21 -8.77 -4.60 2.28
N LYS A 22 -10.08 -4.33 2.14
CA LYS A 22 -10.75 -3.17 2.75
C LYS A 22 -10.57 -3.10 4.27
N SER A 23 -10.61 -4.22 4.98
CA SER A 23 -10.34 -4.26 6.44
C SER A 23 -8.91 -3.83 6.78
N GLN A 24 -7.94 -4.30 5.99
CA GLN A 24 -6.51 -4.05 6.20
C GLN A 24 -6.10 -2.64 5.82
N MET A 25 -6.77 -2.05 4.82
CA MET A 25 -6.54 -0.66 4.40
C MET A 25 -6.72 0.34 5.54
N LYS A 26 -7.63 0.08 6.49
CA LYS A 26 -7.83 0.96 7.67
C LYS A 26 -6.59 0.99 8.59
N GLY A 27 -5.75 -0.04 8.55
CA GLY A 27 -4.53 -0.14 9.34
C GLY A 27 -3.31 0.48 8.68
N ILE A 28 -3.36 0.78 7.38
CA ILE A 28 -2.24 1.35 6.64
C ILE A 28 -2.41 2.87 6.59
N LYS A 29 -1.77 3.59 7.53
CA LYS A 29 -1.83 5.05 7.60
C LYS A 29 -0.60 5.71 7.01
N THR A 30 0.55 5.07 7.14
CA THR A 30 1.86 5.57 6.68
C THR A 30 2.52 4.61 5.70
N TYR A 31 3.55 5.08 4.99
CA TYR A 31 4.34 4.19 4.14
C TYR A 31 5.08 3.12 4.94
N GLN A 32 5.46 3.43 6.18
CA GLN A 32 6.03 2.45 7.11
C GLN A 32 5.03 1.31 7.39
N ASP A 33 3.75 1.62 7.62
CA ASP A 33 2.71 0.60 7.80
C ASP A 33 2.55 -0.28 6.55
N ALA A 34 2.62 0.32 5.36
CA ALA A 34 2.53 -0.39 4.08
C ALA A 34 3.73 -1.34 3.89
N LEU A 35 4.94 -0.88 4.23
CA LEU A 35 6.15 -1.72 4.21
C LEU A 35 6.06 -2.85 5.24
N ARG A 36 5.60 -2.55 6.46
CA ARG A 36 5.40 -3.52 7.53
C ARG A 36 4.35 -4.56 7.16
N PHE A 37 3.29 -4.18 6.45
CA PHE A 37 2.28 -5.10 5.93
C PHE A 37 2.89 -6.15 4.98
N MET A 38 3.91 -5.76 4.20
CA MET A 38 4.68 -6.69 3.37
C MET A 38 5.71 -7.51 4.16
N GLY A 39 5.85 -7.29 5.47
CA GLY A 39 6.88 -7.92 6.30
C GLY A 39 8.25 -7.26 6.16
N ARG A 40 8.31 -6.02 5.65
CA ARG A 40 9.56 -5.24 5.57
C ARG A 40 9.62 -4.28 6.74
N GLU A 41 10.60 -4.48 7.61
CA GLU A 41 10.88 -3.53 8.68
C GLU A 41 11.71 -2.36 8.16
N CYS A 42 11.33 -1.18 8.63
CA CYS A 42 11.89 0.09 8.19
C CYS A 42 12.03 0.98 9.43
N SER A 43 13.18 1.67 9.54
CA SER A 43 13.39 2.68 10.59
C SER A 43 12.50 3.89 10.34
N ASP A 44 11.95 4.49 11.39
CA ASP A 44 11.07 5.67 11.32
C ASP A 44 11.73 6.90 10.67
N THR A 45 13.06 6.96 10.67
CA THR A 45 13.84 8.05 10.04
C THR A 45 14.19 7.78 8.58
N ALA A 46 13.81 6.61 8.05
CA ALA A 46 14.16 6.25 6.68
C ALA A 46 13.37 7.07 5.66
N VAL A 47 14.02 7.34 4.54
CA VAL A 47 13.42 7.99 3.37
C VAL A 47 13.26 6.93 2.29
N ILE A 48 12.07 6.90 1.69
CA ILE A 48 11.75 6.07 0.53
C ILE A 48 11.62 6.94 -0.70
N THR A 49 11.79 6.31 -1.85
CA THR A 49 11.46 6.94 -3.13
C THR A 49 10.09 6.43 -3.55
N ILE A 50 9.21 7.32 -3.97
CA ILE A 50 7.91 6.99 -4.54
C ILE A 50 7.85 7.47 -5.98
N ILE A 51 7.12 6.74 -6.81
CA ILE A 51 6.81 7.12 -8.18
C ILE A 51 5.30 7.26 -8.29
N LEU A 52 4.85 8.44 -8.72
CA LEU A 52 3.45 8.73 -9.01
C LEU A 52 3.37 9.53 -10.31
N ASN A 53 2.58 9.05 -11.28
CA ASN A 53 2.42 9.70 -12.58
C ASN A 53 3.76 10.01 -13.27
N HIS A 54 4.72 9.08 -13.22
CA HIS A 54 6.09 9.23 -13.74
C HIS A 54 6.95 10.30 -13.04
N GLN A 55 6.48 10.88 -11.93
CA GLN A 55 7.27 11.78 -11.09
C GLN A 55 7.88 11.02 -9.93
N VAL A 56 9.14 11.31 -9.65
CA VAL A 56 9.91 10.71 -8.57
C VAL A 56 9.95 11.68 -7.40
N SER A 57 9.53 11.22 -6.22
CA SER A 57 9.56 12.00 -4.98
C SER A 57 10.23 11.22 -3.85
N PHE A 58 10.98 11.92 -3.00
CA PHE A 58 11.59 11.35 -1.81
C PHE A 58 10.76 11.74 -0.59
N VAL A 59 10.24 10.75 0.12
CA VAL A 59 9.35 10.98 1.27
C VAL A 59 9.82 10.18 2.47
N PRO A 60 9.71 10.73 3.70
CA PRO A 60 9.97 9.95 4.89
C PRO A 60 8.91 8.85 5.03
N VAL A 61 9.28 7.72 5.62
CA VAL A 61 8.35 6.57 5.75
C VAL A 61 7.19 6.84 6.71
N SER A 62 7.38 7.82 7.61
CA SER A 62 6.34 8.35 8.50
C SER A 62 5.31 9.22 7.78
N ALA A 63 5.56 9.59 6.52
CA ALA A 63 4.59 10.35 5.74
C ALA A 63 3.28 9.56 5.54
N PRO A 64 2.13 10.26 5.45
CA PRO A 64 0.85 9.63 5.17
C PRO A 64 0.91 8.79 3.88
N PHE A 65 0.36 7.58 3.94
CA PHE A 65 0.31 6.68 2.80
C PHE A 65 -0.59 7.25 1.72
N GLN A 66 -0.02 7.46 0.54
CA GLN A 66 -0.76 7.78 -0.67
C GLN A 66 -0.66 6.62 -1.64
N ILE A 67 -1.70 6.45 -2.45
CA ILE A 67 -1.69 5.38 -3.45
C ILE A 67 -0.86 5.86 -4.64
N VAL A 68 0.39 5.42 -4.67
CA VAL A 68 1.38 5.69 -5.71
C VAL A 68 1.38 4.58 -6.77
N ASP A 69 2.19 4.70 -7.82
CA ASP A 69 2.39 3.65 -8.81
C ASP A 69 3.46 2.66 -8.37
N GLU A 70 4.50 3.17 -7.70
CA GLU A 70 5.60 2.36 -7.21
C GLU A 70 6.26 2.96 -5.96
N ILE A 71 6.72 2.09 -5.07
CA ILE A 71 7.55 2.44 -3.91
C ILE A 71 8.91 1.75 -4.10
N ILE A 72 9.99 2.52 -4.03
CA ILE A 72 11.35 1.99 -4.05
C ILE A 72 11.93 2.08 -2.64
N PHE A 73 12.28 0.93 -2.08
CA PHE A 73 12.90 0.81 -0.76
C PHE A 73 14.08 -0.15 -0.81
N LYS A 74 15.27 0.30 -0.40
CA LYS A 74 16.52 -0.49 -0.39
C LYS A 74 16.73 -1.25 -1.73
N GLN A 75 16.65 -0.53 -2.85
CA GLN A 75 16.78 -1.08 -4.22
C GLN A 75 15.69 -2.08 -4.63
N SER A 76 14.66 -2.32 -3.79
CA SER A 76 13.50 -3.13 -4.15
C SER A 76 12.41 -2.25 -4.73
N HIS A 77 11.95 -2.64 -5.91
CA HIS A 77 10.81 -2.09 -6.63
C HIS A 77 9.52 -2.74 -6.14
N ILE A 78 8.66 -1.96 -5.50
CA ILE A 78 7.39 -2.42 -4.93
C ILE A 78 6.27 -1.72 -5.72
N PRO A 79 5.75 -2.36 -6.78
CA PRO A 79 4.65 -1.78 -7.55
C PRO A 79 3.38 -1.76 -6.71
N THR A 80 2.62 -0.67 -6.80
CA THR A 80 1.32 -0.51 -6.16
C THR A 80 0.25 -0.36 -7.23
N ARG A 81 -0.83 -1.14 -7.13
CA ARG A 81 -1.93 -1.08 -8.11
C ARG A 81 -3.27 -1.01 -7.41
N LYS A 82 -4.10 -0.04 -7.79
CA LYS A 82 -5.52 -0.01 -7.37
C LYS A 82 -6.26 -1.12 -8.09
N LEU A 83 -6.98 -1.95 -7.34
CA LEU A 83 -7.86 -3.00 -7.88
C LEU A 83 -9.30 -2.50 -8.02
N TYR A 84 -9.67 -1.44 -7.28
CA TYR A 84 -10.96 -0.77 -7.40
C TYR A 84 -10.83 0.51 -8.26
N GLY A 85 -11.89 0.86 -9.01
CA GLY A 85 -11.95 2.09 -9.80
C GLY A 85 -11.86 1.92 -11.32
N ARG A 86 -11.70 0.69 -11.86
CA ARG A 86 -12.02 0.41 -13.27
C ARG A 86 -13.53 0.26 -13.44
N ARG A 87 -14.27 1.38 -13.38
CA ARG A 87 -15.50 1.47 -14.14
C ARG A 87 -15.10 1.75 -15.59
N LYS A 88 -15.55 0.88 -16.49
CA LYS A 88 -15.53 1.10 -17.94
C LYS A 88 -16.12 2.47 -18.27
#